data_AF-J2RUV4-F1
#
_entry.id   AF-J2RUV4-F1
#
_cell.length_a   1.000
_cell.length_b   1.000
_cell.length_c   1.000
_cell.angle_alpha   90.00
_cell.angle_beta   90.00
_cell.angle_gamma   90.00
#
_symmetry.space_group_name_H-M   'P 1'
#
loop_
_entity.id
_entity.type
_entity.pdbx_description
1 polymer ?
#
loop_
_entity_poly.entity_id
_entity_poly.type
_entity_poly.pdbx_seq_one_letter_code
_entity_poly.pdbx_strand_id
1 'polypeptide(L)'
;MRRTVMRRHDIFMLICSAEFAPPDDPLMSETAREGNEVMQLTSRQAQAILDGGEAKANELGLPVVVAVLDAGAHLKAFRRMDGAVLASIDIAIRKATTAALFQANSEAVWEYCKPGAPAQGLQLTNGGLATFGGGIPLRSLDGTVIGALGVSGGAVSQDIEVAQAALGAFENLIR
;
A
#
# COMPACT_ATOMS: atom_id res chain seq x y z
N MET A 1 50.28 -4.78 1.70
CA MET A 1 49.17 -4.86 0.74
C MET A 1 48.79 -6.32 0.51
N ARG A 2 47.90 -6.87 1.35
CA ARG A 2 47.20 -8.14 1.14
C ARG A 2 45.79 -7.94 1.71
N ARG A 3 44.78 -8.01 0.84
CA ARG A 3 43.36 -7.96 1.24
C ARG A 3 43.01 -9.30 1.86
N THR A 4 42.71 -9.32 3.15
CA THR A 4 42.16 -10.51 3.81
C THR A 4 40.65 -10.54 3.57
N VAL A 5 40.18 -11.56 2.85
CA VAL A 5 38.77 -11.86 2.62
C VAL A 5 38.19 -12.46 3.89
N MET A 6 37.19 -11.82 4.49
CA MET A 6 36.46 -12.33 5.66
C MET A 6 35.57 -13.51 5.23
N ARG A 7 35.58 -14.63 5.99
CA ARG A 7 34.80 -15.82 5.67
C ARG A 7 33.42 -15.75 6.34
N ARG A 8 32.42 -16.36 5.71
CA ARG A 8 30.98 -16.35 6.10
C ARG A 8 30.64 -16.87 7.52
N HIS A 9 31.62 -17.26 8.33
CA HIS A 9 31.40 -17.65 9.73
C HIS A 9 31.62 -16.48 10.73
N ASP A 10 32.15 -15.34 10.28
CA ASP A 10 32.45 -14.19 11.15
C ASP A 10 31.27 -13.20 11.32
N ILE A 11 30.11 -13.48 10.75
CA ILE A 11 28.90 -12.63 10.87
C ILE A 11 28.04 -13.01 12.09
N PHE A 12 28.19 -14.22 12.62
CA PHE A 12 27.35 -14.71 13.72
C PHE A 12 27.81 -14.22 15.11
N MET A 13 29.04 -13.70 15.22
CA MET A 13 29.60 -13.18 16.48
C MET A 13 29.48 -11.65 16.64
N LEU A 14 28.69 -10.98 15.79
CA LEU A 14 28.37 -9.54 15.94
C LEU A 14 26.97 -9.30 16.52
N ILE A 15 26.26 -10.37 16.91
CA ILE A 15 24.89 -10.30 17.47
C ILE A 15 24.87 -10.32 19.01
N CYS A 16 26.02 -10.50 19.69
CA CYS A 16 26.06 -10.68 21.15
C CYS A 16 27.10 -9.81 21.89
N SER A 17 27.24 -8.54 21.51
CA SER A 17 27.97 -7.55 22.32
C SER A 17 27.19 -6.24 22.51
N ALA A 18 25.88 -6.35 22.75
CA ALA A 18 25.17 -5.24 23.38
C ALA A 18 25.57 -5.22 24.86
N GLU A 19 26.51 -4.34 25.19
CA GLU A 19 26.84 -4.02 26.58
C GLU A 19 25.56 -3.50 27.27
N PHE A 20 25.09 -4.27 28.25
CA PHE A 20 23.98 -3.91 29.11
C PHE A 20 24.44 -2.77 30.03
N ALA A 21 24.13 -1.53 29.65
CA ALA A 21 24.29 -0.36 30.52
C ALA A 21 23.15 -0.30 31.56
N PRO A 22 23.42 0.07 32.83
CA PRO A 22 22.43 0.07 33.89
C PRO A 22 21.33 1.15 33.70
N PRO A 23 20.14 0.97 34.33
CA PRO A 23 18.89 1.63 33.92
C PRO A 23 18.72 3.10 34.35
N ASP A 24 19.74 3.74 34.95
CA ASP A 24 19.58 5.04 35.61
C ASP A 24 20.58 6.11 35.10
N ASP A 25 20.78 6.26 33.78
CA ASP A 25 21.46 7.43 33.20
C ASP A 25 20.45 8.54 32.84
N PRO A 26 20.39 9.66 33.59
CA PRO A 26 19.43 10.73 33.37
C PRO A 26 19.70 11.60 32.12
N LEU A 27 20.83 11.42 31.42
CA LEU A 27 21.18 12.21 30.23
C LEU A 27 20.61 11.66 28.89
N MET A 28 19.86 10.55 28.92
CA MET A 28 19.24 9.93 27.74
C MET A 28 17.77 10.32 27.48
N SER A 29 17.23 11.33 28.18
CA SER A 29 15.79 11.64 28.15
C SER A 29 15.34 12.68 27.11
N GLU A 30 16.25 13.38 26.43
CA GLU A 30 15.89 14.41 25.44
C GLU A 30 16.23 14.05 23.98
N THR A 31 17.17 13.15 23.72
CA THR A 31 17.58 12.77 22.35
C THR A 31 16.84 11.56 21.77
N ALA A 32 16.02 10.87 22.57
CA ALA A 32 15.23 9.72 22.13
C ALA A 32 13.81 10.09 21.62
N ARG A 33 13.47 11.39 21.59
CA ARG A 33 12.15 11.89 21.14
C ARG A 33 12.12 12.43 19.71
N GLU A 34 13.22 12.37 18.97
CA GLU A 34 13.19 12.35 17.50
C GLU A 34 12.99 10.90 17.03
N GLY A 35 11.95 10.25 17.55
CA GLY A 35 11.54 8.94 17.09
C GLY A 35 10.83 9.11 15.75
N ASN A 36 11.43 8.58 14.69
CA ASN A 36 10.86 8.31 13.37
C ASN A 36 9.32 8.31 13.39
N GLU A 37 8.69 9.47 13.15
CA GLU A 37 7.24 9.60 13.15
C GLU A 37 6.76 8.82 11.92
N VAL A 38 6.30 7.59 12.14
CA VAL A 38 5.88 6.74 11.04
C VAL A 38 4.68 7.42 10.40
N MET A 39 4.87 7.96 9.19
CA MET A 39 3.79 8.58 8.43
C MET A 39 2.75 7.50 8.13
N GLN A 40 1.61 7.55 8.82
CA GLN A 40 0.55 6.56 8.73
C GLN A 40 -0.68 7.17 8.05
N LEU A 41 -1.37 6.35 7.26
CA LEU A 41 -2.65 6.75 6.67
C LEU A 41 -3.70 6.97 7.77
N THR A 42 -4.17 8.20 7.89
CA THR A 42 -5.21 8.58 8.85
C THR A 42 -6.60 8.15 8.38
N SER A 43 -7.56 8.00 9.31
CA SER A 43 -8.96 7.73 8.94
C SER A 43 -9.57 8.86 8.11
N ARG A 44 -9.20 10.12 8.38
CA ARG A 44 -9.63 11.29 7.61
C ARG A 44 -9.17 11.23 6.16
N GLN A 45 -7.90 10.87 5.92
CA GLN A 45 -7.37 10.68 4.57
C GLN A 45 -8.07 9.52 3.86
N ALA A 46 -8.27 8.39 4.54
CA ALA A 46 -9.00 7.26 3.99
C ALA A 46 -10.45 7.63 3.61
N GLN A 47 -11.13 8.46 4.41
CA GLN A 47 -12.47 8.95 4.12
C GLN A 47 -12.50 9.85 2.88
N ALA A 48 -11.53 10.76 2.74
CA ALA A 48 -11.43 11.61 1.55
C ALA A 48 -11.21 10.82 0.25
N ILE A 49 -10.48 9.70 0.31
CA ILE A 49 -10.30 8.77 -0.82
C ILE A 49 -11.65 8.16 -1.22
N LEU A 50 -12.43 7.67 -0.24
CA LEU A 50 -13.75 7.11 -0.52
C LEU A 50 -14.68 8.15 -1.15
N ASP A 51 -14.68 9.37 -0.62
CA ASP A 51 -15.55 10.45 -1.10
C ASP A 51 -15.16 10.90 -2.52
N GLY A 52 -13.86 11.02 -2.81
CA GLY A 52 -13.37 11.33 -4.15
C GLY A 52 -13.70 10.27 -5.19
N GLY A 53 -13.55 8.99 -4.81
CA GLY A 53 -13.93 7.87 -5.68
C GLY A 53 -15.44 7.82 -5.95
N GLU A 54 -16.26 7.98 -4.91
CA GLU A 54 -17.72 7.99 -5.04
C GLU A 54 -18.22 9.18 -5.88
N ALA A 55 -17.66 10.37 -5.70
CA ALA A 55 -17.99 11.54 -6.52
C ALA A 55 -17.78 11.24 -8.01
N LYS A 56 -16.61 10.69 -8.36
CA LYS A 56 -16.31 10.34 -9.75
C LYS A 56 -17.18 9.21 -10.28
N ALA A 57 -17.45 8.20 -9.47
CA ALA A 57 -18.34 7.09 -9.82
C ALA A 57 -19.77 7.58 -10.13
N ASN A 58 -20.27 8.55 -9.35
CA ASN A 58 -21.56 9.19 -9.59
C ASN A 58 -21.58 10.00 -10.89
N GLU A 59 -20.51 10.74 -11.21
CA GLU A 59 -20.38 11.44 -12.50
C GLU A 59 -20.46 10.48 -13.70
N LEU A 60 -19.89 9.28 -13.54
CA LEU A 60 -19.89 8.24 -14.57
C LEU A 60 -21.18 7.41 -14.61
N GLY A 61 -22.10 7.61 -13.65
CA GLY A 61 -23.30 6.77 -13.50
C GLY A 61 -22.96 5.30 -13.23
N LEU A 62 -21.83 5.04 -12.59
CA LEU A 62 -21.27 3.70 -12.39
C LEU A 62 -21.15 3.39 -10.90
N PRO A 63 -21.97 2.49 -10.33
CA PRO A 63 -21.82 2.10 -8.95
C PRO A 63 -20.57 1.20 -8.77
N VAL A 64 -19.67 1.59 -7.88
CA VAL A 64 -18.40 0.89 -7.63
C VAL A 64 -18.20 0.51 -6.15
N VAL A 65 -17.16 -0.28 -5.91
CA VAL A 65 -16.55 -0.52 -4.61
C VAL A 65 -15.20 0.19 -4.57
N VAL A 66 -14.94 0.91 -3.48
CA VAL A 66 -13.65 1.50 -3.15
C VAL A 66 -13.13 0.89 -1.84
N ALA A 67 -11.93 0.33 -1.89
CA ALA A 67 -11.22 -0.22 -0.73
C ALA A 67 -9.95 0.58 -0.48
N VAL A 68 -9.65 0.86 0.79
CA VAL A 68 -8.44 1.57 1.21
C VAL A 68 -7.73 0.73 2.27
N LEU A 69 -6.45 0.48 2.06
CA LEU A 69 -5.57 -0.25 2.96
C LEU A 69 -4.50 0.68 3.56
N ASP A 70 -4.04 0.37 4.77
CA ASP A 70 -2.85 0.99 5.36
C ASP A 70 -1.55 0.36 4.82
N ALA A 71 -0.40 0.86 5.29
CA ALA A 71 0.92 0.37 4.87
C ALA A 71 1.18 -1.11 5.20
N GLY A 72 0.45 -1.68 6.17
CA GLY A 72 0.48 -3.10 6.50
C GLY A 72 -0.43 -3.95 5.61
N ALA A 73 -1.05 -3.36 4.58
CA ALA A 73 -2.07 -3.97 3.74
C ALA A 73 -3.33 -4.42 4.52
N HIS A 74 -3.63 -3.78 5.65
CA HIS A 74 -4.86 -4.00 6.40
C HIS A 74 -5.95 -3.01 6.00
N LEU A 75 -7.21 -3.48 6.01
CA LEU A 75 -8.35 -2.66 5.60
C LEU A 75 -8.55 -1.48 6.54
N LYS A 76 -8.41 -0.27 5.99
CA LYS A 76 -8.55 0.99 6.71
C LYS A 76 -9.92 1.62 6.52
N ALA A 77 -10.43 1.59 5.30
CA ALA A 77 -11.76 2.08 4.95
C ALA A 77 -12.30 1.33 3.74
N PHE A 78 -13.62 1.24 3.63
CA PHE A 78 -14.29 0.50 2.58
C PHE A 78 -15.66 1.10 2.31
N ARG A 79 -16.00 1.26 1.02
CA ARG A 79 -17.33 1.68 0.58
C ARG A 79 -17.77 0.86 -0.60
N ARG A 80 -18.97 0.28 -0.49
CA ARG A 80 -19.70 -0.34 -1.60
C ARG A 80 -20.90 0.55 -1.90
N MET A 81 -20.93 1.13 -3.09
CA MET A 81 -22.09 1.89 -3.54
C MET A 81 -23.28 0.97 -3.76
N ASP A 82 -24.48 1.51 -3.61
CA ASP A 82 -25.70 0.78 -3.94
C ASP A 82 -25.73 0.44 -5.42
N GLY A 83 -26.13 -0.79 -5.74
CA GLY A 83 -26.12 -1.31 -7.10
C GLY A 83 -24.75 -1.79 -7.63
N ALA A 84 -23.66 -1.65 -6.85
CA ALA A 84 -22.36 -2.15 -7.26
C ALA A 84 -22.35 -3.70 -7.35
N VAL A 85 -21.60 -4.23 -8.32
CA VAL A 85 -21.46 -5.67 -8.54
C VAL A 85 -20.86 -6.35 -7.30
N LEU A 86 -21.46 -7.45 -6.84
CA LEU A 86 -21.03 -8.13 -5.62
C LEU A 86 -19.58 -8.65 -5.68
N ALA A 87 -19.14 -9.12 -6.85
CA ALA A 87 -17.76 -9.57 -7.07
C ALA A 87 -16.73 -8.45 -6.86
N SER A 88 -17.13 -7.18 -7.04
CA SER A 88 -16.24 -6.04 -6.88
C SER A 88 -15.77 -5.81 -5.44
N ILE A 89 -16.45 -6.39 -4.45
CA ILE A 89 -16.02 -6.35 -3.04
C ILE A 89 -14.62 -6.92 -2.89
N ASP A 90 -14.45 -8.18 -3.29
CA ASP A 90 -13.19 -8.90 -3.18
C ASP A 90 -12.16 -8.36 -4.18
N ILE A 91 -12.58 -8.01 -5.40
CA ILE A 91 -11.69 -7.47 -6.43
C ILE A 91 -11.07 -6.13 -6.00
N ALA A 92 -11.86 -5.20 -5.46
CA ALA A 92 -11.35 -3.90 -5.01
C ALA A 92 -10.31 -4.07 -3.89
N ILE A 93 -10.58 -4.95 -2.92
CA ILE A 93 -9.63 -5.28 -1.86
C ILE A 93 -8.34 -5.85 -2.46
N ARG A 94 -8.42 -6.84 -3.37
CA ARG A 94 -7.24 -7.45 -3.98
C ARG A 94 -6.42 -6.48 -4.83
N LYS A 95 -7.05 -5.54 -5.53
CA LYS A 95 -6.34 -4.48 -6.25
C LYS A 95 -5.57 -3.57 -5.29
N ALA A 96 -6.21 -3.16 -4.20
CA ALA A 96 -5.54 -2.39 -3.15
C ALA A 96 -4.40 -3.18 -2.49
N THR A 97 -4.62 -4.48 -2.19
CA THR A 97 -3.60 -5.37 -1.63
C THR A 97 -2.40 -5.51 -2.57
N THR A 98 -2.65 -5.70 -3.86
CA THR A 98 -1.59 -5.74 -4.88
C THR A 98 -0.81 -4.43 -4.87
N ALA A 99 -1.50 -3.29 -4.85
CA ALA A 99 -0.84 -1.99 -4.84
C ALA A 99 -0.03 -1.71 -3.55
N ALA A 100 -0.53 -2.15 -2.39
CA ALA A 100 0.17 -2.00 -1.12
C ALA A 100 1.43 -2.87 -1.06
N LEU A 101 1.33 -4.16 -1.41
CA LEU A 101 2.43 -5.12 -1.27
C LEU A 101 3.55 -4.89 -2.29
N PHE A 102 3.22 -4.48 -3.51
CA PHE A 102 4.21 -4.25 -4.56
C PHE A 102 4.58 -2.77 -4.74
N GLN A 103 3.95 -1.87 -3.99
CA GLN A 103 4.18 -0.41 -4.06
C GLN A 103 4.11 0.14 -5.48
N ALA A 104 3.25 -0.45 -6.30
CA ALA A 104 3.07 -0.17 -7.73
C ALA A 104 1.59 -0.28 -8.07
N ASN A 105 1.15 0.34 -9.17
CA ASN A 105 -0.23 0.14 -9.61
C ASN A 105 -0.50 -1.35 -9.89
N SER A 106 -1.72 -1.81 -9.62
CA SER A 106 -2.05 -3.23 -9.71
C SER A 106 -1.81 -3.81 -11.11
N GLU A 107 -2.03 -3.05 -12.18
CA GLU A 107 -1.76 -3.45 -13.56
C GLU A 107 -0.27 -3.68 -13.87
N ALA A 108 0.64 -2.98 -13.19
CA ALA A 108 2.07 -3.12 -13.44
C ALA A 108 2.60 -4.51 -13.02
N VAL A 109 1.93 -5.17 -12.07
CA VAL A 109 2.29 -6.50 -11.58
C VAL A 109 2.00 -7.60 -12.63
N TRP A 110 1.12 -7.34 -13.61
CA TRP A 110 0.80 -8.29 -14.67
C TRP A 110 2.03 -8.75 -15.46
N GLU A 111 2.95 -7.82 -15.75
CA GLU A 111 4.13 -8.09 -16.57
C GLU A 111 5.05 -9.17 -15.97
N TYR A 112 4.98 -9.38 -14.65
CA TYR A 112 5.78 -10.38 -13.94
C TYR A 112 5.08 -11.73 -13.80
N CYS A 113 3.75 -11.77 -13.89
CA CYS A 113 2.96 -12.93 -13.49
C CYS A 113 2.17 -13.61 -14.62
N LYS A 114 2.10 -12.96 -15.78
CA LYS A 114 1.51 -13.52 -17.01
C LYS A 114 2.22 -14.79 -17.49
N PRO A 115 1.57 -15.64 -18.31
CA PRO A 115 2.20 -16.84 -18.85
C PRO A 115 3.54 -16.54 -19.53
N GLY A 116 4.60 -17.29 -19.16
CA GLY A 116 5.95 -17.08 -19.67
C GLY A 116 6.75 -15.94 -19.04
N ALA A 117 6.18 -15.22 -18.06
CA ALA A 117 6.89 -14.17 -17.32
C ALA A 117 7.77 -14.75 -16.19
N PRO A 118 8.73 -13.97 -15.66
CA PRO A 118 9.71 -14.46 -14.68
C PRO A 118 9.12 -15.02 -13.38
N ALA A 119 7.94 -14.57 -12.98
CA ALA A 119 7.23 -15.01 -11.78
C ALA A 119 5.80 -15.46 -12.12
N GLN A 120 5.65 -16.29 -13.15
CA GLN A 120 4.36 -16.86 -13.53
C GLN A 120 3.63 -17.47 -12.32
N GLY A 121 2.38 -17.04 -12.10
CA GLY A 121 1.58 -17.48 -10.96
C GLY A 121 1.73 -16.64 -9.69
N LEU A 122 2.53 -15.57 -9.69
CA LEU A 122 2.65 -14.62 -8.56
C LEU A 122 1.28 -14.13 -8.06
N GLN A 123 0.30 -13.96 -8.94
CA GLN A 123 -1.06 -13.56 -8.58
C GLN A 123 -1.81 -14.56 -7.68
N LEU A 124 -1.29 -15.79 -7.53
CA LEU A 124 -1.86 -16.81 -6.64
C LEU A 124 -1.31 -16.70 -5.20
N THR A 125 -0.29 -15.88 -4.98
CA THR A 125 0.30 -15.64 -3.65
C THR A 125 -0.59 -14.73 -2.80
N ASN A 126 -0.27 -14.59 -1.50
CA ASN A 126 -0.95 -13.65 -0.60
C ASN A 126 -2.48 -13.85 -0.52
N GLY A 127 -2.94 -15.10 -0.67
CA GLY A 127 -4.37 -15.43 -0.71
C GLY A 127 -5.08 -15.05 -2.02
N GLY A 128 -4.33 -14.55 -3.02
CA GLY A 128 -4.78 -14.15 -4.35
C GLY A 128 -4.69 -12.63 -4.57
N LEU A 129 -4.17 -12.22 -5.72
CA LEU A 129 -3.96 -10.82 -6.10
C LEU A 129 -4.76 -10.50 -7.36
N ALA A 130 -5.09 -9.23 -7.54
CA ALA A 130 -5.70 -8.71 -8.76
C ALA A 130 -4.66 -7.85 -9.48
N THR A 131 -4.14 -8.36 -10.60
CA THR A 131 -3.01 -7.76 -11.33
C THR A 131 -3.47 -6.98 -12.58
N PHE A 132 -4.60 -6.29 -12.46
CA PHE A 132 -5.16 -5.43 -13.51
C PHE A 132 -5.65 -4.12 -12.92
N GLY A 133 -5.93 -3.14 -13.79
CA GLY A 133 -6.03 -1.73 -13.41
C GLY A 133 -7.07 -1.39 -12.35
N GLY A 134 -6.74 -0.42 -11.49
CA GLY A 134 -7.64 0.15 -10.48
C GLY A 134 -7.11 0.12 -9.04
N GLY A 135 -5.92 -0.42 -8.79
CA GLY A 135 -5.22 -0.34 -7.51
C GLY A 135 -4.04 0.63 -7.60
N ILE A 136 -3.89 1.53 -6.62
CA ILE A 136 -2.88 2.59 -6.61
C ILE A 136 -2.26 2.73 -5.21
N PRO A 137 -0.91 2.78 -5.08
CA PRO A 137 -0.25 3.06 -3.81
C PRO A 137 -0.42 4.53 -3.39
N LEU A 138 -0.68 4.75 -2.11
CA LEU A 138 -0.80 6.08 -1.51
C LEU A 138 0.55 6.51 -0.94
N ARG A 139 1.05 7.68 -1.37
CA ARG A 139 2.35 8.20 -0.96
C ARG A 139 2.20 9.47 -0.12
N SER A 140 2.94 9.57 0.98
CA SER A 140 3.11 10.84 1.71
C SER A 140 3.99 11.83 0.92
N LEU A 141 4.09 13.07 1.42
CA LEU A 141 4.86 14.14 0.77
C LEU A 141 6.35 13.83 0.57
N ASP A 142 6.91 12.98 1.42
CA ASP A 142 8.29 12.49 1.34
C ASP A 142 8.45 11.30 0.36
N GLY A 143 7.36 10.84 -0.26
CA GLY A 143 7.34 9.71 -1.20
C GLY A 143 7.14 8.33 -0.56
N THR A 144 7.11 8.25 0.77
CA THR A 144 6.88 6.99 1.51
C THR A 144 5.49 6.44 1.23
N VAL A 145 5.37 5.13 0.95
CA VAL A 145 4.06 4.49 0.75
C VAL A 145 3.42 4.26 2.12
N ILE A 146 2.28 4.92 2.36
CA ILE A 146 1.55 4.88 3.64
C ILE A 146 0.27 4.05 3.58
N GLY A 147 -0.05 3.52 2.40
CA GLY A 147 -1.21 2.68 2.15
C GLY A 147 -1.46 2.45 0.67
N ALA A 148 -2.65 1.99 0.33
CA ALA A 148 -3.10 1.86 -1.06
C ALA A 148 -4.62 1.98 -1.16
N LEU A 149 -5.11 2.31 -2.35
CA LEU A 149 -6.53 2.27 -2.69
C LEU A 149 -6.77 1.27 -3.82
N GLY A 150 -8.00 0.77 -3.92
CA GLY A 150 -8.43 -0.14 -4.97
C GLY A 150 -9.89 0.11 -5.33
N VAL A 151 -10.20 0.15 -6.63
CA VAL A 151 -11.55 0.38 -7.15
C VAL A 151 -11.98 -0.76 -8.06
N SER A 152 -13.24 -1.19 -7.93
CA SER A 152 -13.86 -2.11 -8.87
C SER A 152 -15.37 -1.85 -9.01
N GLY A 153 -15.88 -1.90 -10.22
CA GLY A 153 -17.33 -1.92 -10.48
C GLY A 153 -17.70 -1.84 -11.95
N GLY A 154 -16.82 -1.31 -12.81
CA GLY A 154 -17.05 -1.19 -14.24
C GLY A 154 -15.98 -1.86 -15.09
N ALA A 155 -15.77 -1.32 -16.29
CA ALA A 155 -14.64 -1.70 -17.13
C ALA A 155 -13.32 -1.26 -16.46
N VAL A 156 -12.22 -1.94 -16.79
CA VAL A 156 -10.90 -1.65 -16.19
C VAL A 156 -10.48 -0.19 -16.36
N SER A 157 -10.79 0.44 -17.49
CA SER A 157 -10.52 1.86 -17.71
C SER A 157 -11.33 2.78 -16.78
N GLN A 158 -12.58 2.44 -16.50
CA GLN A 158 -13.43 3.20 -15.58
C GLN A 158 -12.96 3.02 -14.12
N ASP A 159 -12.56 1.80 -13.75
CA ASP A 159 -11.97 1.54 -12.44
C ASP A 159 -10.69 2.39 -12.23
N ILE A 160 -9.83 2.50 -13.26
CA ILE A 160 -8.65 3.38 -13.22
C ILE A 160 -9.07 4.84 -13.08
N GLU A 161 -10.03 5.32 -13.86
CA GLU A 161 -10.49 6.72 -13.82
C GLU A 161 -11.00 7.12 -12.42
N VAL A 162 -11.81 6.25 -11.80
CA VAL A 162 -12.30 6.47 -10.44
C VAL A 162 -11.17 6.37 -9.41
N ALA A 163 -10.25 5.41 -9.55
CA ALA A 163 -9.09 5.28 -8.68
C ALA A 163 -8.18 6.53 -8.72
N GLN A 164 -7.99 7.13 -9.90
CA GLN A 164 -7.22 8.37 -10.05
C GLN A 164 -7.92 9.58 -9.43
N ALA A 165 -9.25 9.68 -9.54
CA ALA A 165 -10.00 10.73 -8.85
C ALA A 165 -9.93 10.59 -7.32
N ALA A 166 -10.00 9.36 -6.81
CA ALA A 166 -9.82 9.05 -5.40
C ALA A 166 -8.39 9.40 -4.92
N LEU A 167 -7.36 9.11 -5.72
CA LEU A 167 -5.99 9.57 -5.44
C LEU A 167 -5.90 11.10 -5.42
N GLY A 168 -6.51 11.79 -6.38
CA GLY A 168 -6.53 13.25 -6.44
C GLY A 168 -7.15 13.90 -5.20
N ALA A 169 -8.23 13.32 -4.67
CA ALA A 169 -8.85 13.78 -3.42
C ALA A 169 -7.90 13.63 -2.22
N PHE A 170 -7.13 12.53 -2.16
CA PHE A 170 -6.10 12.34 -1.15
C PHE A 170 -4.95 13.34 -1.30
N GLU A 171 -4.42 13.52 -2.52
CA GLU A 171 -3.33 14.46 -2.78
C GLU A 171 -3.73 15.90 -2.42
N ASN A 172 -4.94 16.32 -2.76
CA ASN A 172 -5.46 17.64 -2.41
C ASN A 172 -5.59 17.85 -0.91
N LEU A 173 -5.78 16.79 -0.13
CA LEU A 173 -5.89 16.88 1.33
C LEU A 173 -4.52 16.98 2.03
N ILE A 174 -3.47 16.42 1.43
CA ILE A 174 -2.13 16.36 2.04
C ILE A 174 -1.15 17.43 1.53
N ARG A 175 -1.51 18.14 0.44
CA ARG A 175 -0.78 19.32 -0.06
C ARG A 175 -1.02 20.53 0.84
#